data_AF-A0A1G9ZT52-F1
#
_entry.id   AF-A0A1G9ZT52-F1
#
_cell.length_a   1.000
_cell.length_b   1.000
_cell.length_c   1.000
_cell.angle_alpha   90.00
_cell.angle_beta   90.00
_cell.angle_gamma   90.00
#
_symmetry.space_group_name_H-M   'P 1'
#
loop_
_entity.id
_entity.type
_entity.pdbx_description
1 polymer ?
#
loop_
_entity_poly.entity_id
_entity_poly.type
_entity_poly.pdbx_seq_one_letter_code
_entity_poly.pdbx_strand_id
1 'polypeptide(L)'
;MRKNPFNMLKLGVVGCALLVGVSGAVLPLTGIASAETSGQVTAVPISASVQIKDEVLTSQTTYLKTNIKVPQLSGMLDPIYQAQMNDIILSHANKDLANWEKEAADAAADAKANGFTYRPYDLTINYVLKSDGTSNPAGVVSLQITTYAATGGTGMPRVDTYNVLNRVEGQRVTLQDLLGNKFKETVNAGIQAKINEKPENYFKDEFKGISEEQGFYVENGEAVVLFPKYAIAPGSTGTPEFRFSLPENLTIAAKPLVSTPLKNMKLDLISSDSVTNTQGVNLVPFRKVAEGLGYEVKWNQETYSAEVKKGAQWTSVTVGNDHYFFAKMAPVTLGAAPVIQNDTLYVPLKFVTDILHADVKTGDAGAIQIEQKE
;
A
#
# COMPACT_ATOMS: atom_id res chain seq x y z
N MET A 1 42.96 -28.08 -28.35
CA MET A 1 44.30 -27.46 -28.34
C MET A 1 44.16 -25.96 -28.58
N ARG A 2 44.84 -25.15 -27.76
CA ARG A 2 45.06 -23.66 -27.81
C ARG A 2 43.79 -22.79 -27.64
N LYS A 3 43.49 -22.22 -26.46
CA LYS A 3 44.11 -21.09 -25.70
C LYS A 3 43.99 -19.71 -26.39
N ASN A 4 43.13 -18.86 -25.80
CA ASN A 4 43.11 -17.38 -25.66
C ASN A 4 44.50 -16.69 -25.71
N PRO A 5 44.66 -15.36 -26.01
CA PRO A 5 44.20 -14.28 -25.10
C PRO A 5 43.98 -12.82 -25.62
N PHE A 6 43.37 -12.05 -24.70
CA PHE A 6 43.45 -10.60 -24.37
C PHE A 6 44.45 -9.65 -25.09
N ASN A 7 43.99 -8.40 -25.31
CA ASN A 7 44.72 -7.11 -25.24
C ASN A 7 43.66 -5.99 -25.08
N MET A 8 43.44 -5.32 -23.94
CA MET A 8 44.22 -4.34 -23.15
C MET A 8 44.35 -2.92 -23.75
N LEU A 9 43.50 -2.02 -23.22
CA LEU A 9 43.68 -0.62 -22.76
C LEU A 9 44.55 0.38 -23.56
N LYS A 10 43.99 1.57 -23.87
CA LYS A 10 44.68 2.88 -23.71
C LYS A 10 43.73 4.00 -23.28
N LEU A 11 44.13 4.64 -22.19
CA LEU A 11 43.68 5.90 -21.59
C LEU A 11 44.07 7.11 -22.48
N GLY A 12 43.25 8.16 -22.51
CA GLY A 12 43.62 9.47 -23.07
C GLY A 12 43.36 10.59 -22.05
N VAL A 13 44.43 11.22 -21.57
CA VAL A 13 44.44 12.45 -20.75
C VAL A 13 45.38 13.44 -21.43
N VAL A 14 44.87 14.63 -21.81
CA VAL A 14 45.59 15.88 -22.10
C VAL A 14 44.52 16.99 -21.96
N GLY A 15 44.68 18.16 -21.34
CA GLY A 15 45.80 18.84 -20.71
C GLY A 15 45.33 20.25 -20.31
N CYS A 16 45.96 20.81 -19.27
CA CYS A 16 45.67 22.12 -18.65
C CYS A 16 45.94 23.34 -19.54
N ALA A 17 45.25 24.44 -19.28
CA ALA A 17 45.78 25.80 -19.44
C ALA A 17 45.25 26.73 -18.33
N LEU A 18 46.16 27.22 -17.49
CA LEU A 18 46.00 28.30 -16.53
C LEU A 18 46.28 29.64 -17.22
N LEU A 19 45.50 30.68 -16.92
CA LEU A 19 45.94 32.07 -17.06
C LEU A 19 45.62 32.85 -15.78
N VAL A 20 46.68 33.29 -15.12
CA VAL A 20 46.70 34.24 -14.01
C VAL A 20 46.95 35.62 -14.59
N GLY A 21 46.18 36.62 -14.18
CA GLY A 21 46.44 38.03 -14.43
C GLY A 21 46.16 38.84 -13.16
N VAL A 22 47.22 39.39 -12.56
CA VAL A 22 47.14 40.33 -11.43
C VAL A 22 47.49 41.72 -11.95
N SER A 23 46.71 42.73 -11.60
CA SER A 23 47.14 44.13 -11.54
C SER A 23 46.31 44.83 -10.47
N GLY A 24 46.99 45.32 -9.43
CA GLY A 24 46.38 46.03 -8.30
C GLY A 24 46.32 47.54 -8.52
N ALA A 25 45.36 48.16 -7.84
CA ALA A 25 45.40 49.57 -7.44
C ALA A 25 44.64 49.73 -6.12
N VAL A 26 45.09 50.69 -5.30
CA VAL A 26 44.84 50.87 -3.87
C VAL A 26 43.59 51.74 -3.59
N LEU A 27 42.90 51.39 -2.49
CA LEU A 27 41.86 52.00 -1.62
C LEU A 27 41.70 53.56 -1.58
N PRO A 28 40.55 54.16 -1.18
CA PRO A 28 39.99 54.04 0.19
C PRO A 28 38.47 54.08 0.45
N LEU A 29 38.17 53.63 1.68
CA LEU A 29 37.01 53.80 2.60
C LEU A 29 35.85 54.73 2.18
N THR A 30 34.62 54.24 2.30
CA THR A 30 33.63 54.57 3.36
C THR A 30 32.23 54.15 2.91
N GLY A 31 31.50 53.41 3.73
CA GLY A 31 30.14 52.99 3.42
C GLY A 31 29.70 51.82 4.30
N ILE A 32 29.46 52.10 5.57
CA ILE A 32 28.72 51.19 6.45
C ILE A 32 27.28 51.19 5.95
N ALA A 33 26.85 50.08 5.36
CA ALA A 33 25.44 49.77 5.17
C ALA A 33 25.17 48.42 5.83
N SER A 34 24.54 48.47 7.00
CA SER A 34 23.91 47.31 7.61
C SER A 34 22.81 46.81 6.68
N ALA A 35 22.98 45.62 6.12
CA ALA A 35 21.87 44.87 5.53
C ALA A 35 21.49 43.77 6.51
N GLU A 36 20.24 43.85 6.95
CA GLU A 36 19.58 42.94 7.87
C GLU A 36 19.64 41.50 7.36
N THR A 37 19.78 40.58 8.30
CA THR A 37 19.71 39.14 8.11
C THR A 37 18.37 38.74 7.49
N SER A 38 18.33 38.54 6.17
CA SER A 38 17.24 37.80 5.53
C SER A 38 17.47 36.31 5.78
N GLY A 39 16.50 35.69 6.45
CA GLY A 39 16.54 34.27 6.83
C GLY A 39 16.91 33.35 5.68
N GLN A 40 17.64 32.29 6.01
CA GLN A 40 17.80 31.15 5.11
C GLN A 40 16.41 30.64 4.73
N VAL A 41 16.01 30.89 3.49
CA VAL A 41 14.95 30.14 2.85
C VAL A 41 15.49 28.73 2.70
N THR A 42 15.19 27.85 3.65
CA THR A 42 15.28 26.41 3.43
C THR A 42 14.40 26.11 2.23
N ALA A 43 15.02 25.88 1.08
CA ALA A 43 14.33 25.40 -0.11
C ALA A 43 13.59 24.12 0.30
N VAL A 44 12.26 24.13 0.18
CA VAL A 44 11.48 22.91 0.24
C VAL A 44 12.06 22.02 -0.87
N PRO A 45 12.57 20.82 -0.56
CA PRO A 45 13.08 19.95 -1.61
C PRO A 45 11.97 19.74 -2.63
N ILE A 46 12.25 20.07 -3.89
CA ILE A 46 11.35 19.80 -5.00
C ILE A 46 11.07 18.30 -4.93
N SER A 47 9.81 17.93 -4.66
CA SER A 47 9.39 16.53 -4.62
C SER A 47 9.80 15.88 -5.95
N ALA A 48 10.78 14.98 -5.90
CA ALA A 48 11.20 14.25 -7.09
C ALA A 48 9.98 13.50 -7.64
N SER A 49 9.75 13.60 -8.95
CA SER A 49 8.61 12.95 -9.61
C SER A 49 8.75 11.43 -9.51
N VAL A 50 7.73 10.78 -8.94
CA VAL A 50 7.72 9.33 -8.84
C VAL A 50 7.43 8.72 -10.21
N GLN A 51 8.28 7.76 -10.59
CA GLN A 51 8.19 7.07 -11.87
C GLN A 51 7.61 5.67 -11.68
N ILE A 52 6.94 5.14 -12.71
CA ILE A 52 6.41 3.77 -12.71
C ILE A 52 7.07 2.94 -13.80
N LYS A 53 7.39 1.69 -13.46
CA LYS A 53 7.77 0.64 -14.39
C LYS A 53 6.69 -0.44 -14.42
N ASP A 54 6.37 -0.93 -15.63
CA ASP A 54 5.48 -2.09 -15.81
C ASP A 54 6.19 -3.37 -15.34
N GLU A 55 5.53 -4.11 -14.45
CA GLU A 55 5.77 -5.52 -14.23
C GLU A 55 4.63 -6.33 -14.85
N VAL A 56 4.96 -7.17 -15.83
CA VAL A 56 3.98 -7.91 -16.63
C VAL A 56 3.83 -9.31 -16.06
N LEU A 57 2.60 -9.70 -15.75
CA LEU A 57 2.26 -11.07 -15.37
C LEU A 57 1.49 -11.75 -16.50
N THR A 58 1.71 -13.06 -16.65
CA THR A 58 1.05 -13.88 -17.67
C THR A 58 0.55 -15.17 -17.05
N SER A 59 -0.65 -15.61 -17.45
CA SER A 59 -1.11 -16.95 -17.06
C SER A 59 -0.23 -18.04 -17.67
N GLN A 60 -0.08 -19.15 -16.95
CA GLN A 60 0.57 -20.37 -17.46
C GLN A 60 -0.40 -21.32 -18.16
N THR A 61 -1.70 -20.99 -18.18
CA THR A 61 -2.76 -21.84 -18.74
C THR A 61 -3.30 -21.27 -20.04
N THR A 62 -3.92 -22.13 -20.85
CA THR A 62 -4.70 -21.68 -22.02
C THR A 62 -6.16 -21.36 -21.67
N TYR A 63 -6.58 -21.60 -20.43
CA TYR A 63 -7.95 -21.36 -19.98
C TYR A 63 -8.18 -19.90 -19.59
N LEU A 64 -7.12 -19.17 -19.28
CA LEU A 64 -7.18 -17.75 -18.94
C LEU A 64 -6.30 -16.93 -19.89
N LYS A 65 -6.90 -15.96 -20.57
CA LYS A 65 -6.18 -14.92 -21.31
C LYS A 65 -5.86 -13.77 -20.38
N THR A 66 -4.62 -13.30 -20.39
CA THR A 66 -4.15 -12.25 -19.48
C THR A 66 -3.60 -11.04 -20.22
N ASN A 67 -3.95 -9.84 -19.75
CA ASN A 67 -3.27 -8.59 -20.04
C ASN A 67 -3.03 -7.84 -18.72
N ILE A 68 -1.96 -8.21 -18.01
CA ILE A 68 -1.70 -7.76 -16.65
C ILE A 68 -0.45 -6.89 -16.63
N LYS A 69 -0.63 -5.62 -16.27
CA LYS A 69 0.41 -4.63 -16.03
C LYS A 69 0.31 -4.14 -14.61
N VAL A 70 1.28 -4.53 -13.80
CA VAL A 70 1.39 -4.16 -12.40
C VAL A 70 2.35 -2.98 -12.27
N PRO A 71 1.95 -1.86 -11.62
CA PRO A 71 2.83 -0.72 -11.44
C PRO A 71 3.86 -0.98 -10.35
N GLN A 72 5.14 -0.79 -10.67
CA GLN A 72 6.25 -0.74 -9.73
C GLN A 72 6.78 0.68 -9.63
N LEU A 73 6.60 1.32 -8.47
CA LEU A 73 7.02 2.70 -8.23
C LEU A 73 8.51 2.80 -7.95
N SER A 74 9.10 3.93 -8.35
CA SER A 74 10.51 4.27 -8.12
C SER A 74 10.67 5.78 -7.90
N GLY A 75 11.68 6.18 -7.12
CA GLY A 75 11.96 7.59 -6.82
C GLY A 75 11.20 8.15 -5.62
N MET A 76 10.57 7.30 -4.80
CA MET A 76 10.04 7.73 -3.51
C MET A 76 11.18 8.07 -2.54
N LEU A 77 10.93 9.03 -1.65
CA LEU A 77 11.86 9.50 -0.63
C LEU A 77 12.01 8.50 0.53
N ASP A 78 10.99 7.67 0.76
CA ASP A 78 11.01 6.56 1.70
C ASP A 78 11.14 5.23 0.93
N PRO A 79 12.35 4.63 0.87
CA PRO A 79 12.57 3.40 0.12
C PRO A 79 11.89 2.18 0.75
N ILE A 80 11.64 2.19 2.07
CA ILE A 80 10.97 1.09 2.77
C ILE A 80 9.48 1.11 2.41
N TYR A 81 8.84 2.28 2.53
CA TYR A 81 7.44 2.44 2.13
C TYR A 81 7.25 2.12 0.64
N GLN A 82 8.18 2.54 -0.22
CA GLN A 82 8.15 2.21 -1.65
C GLN A 82 8.16 0.70 -1.88
N ALA A 83 9.11 -0.01 -1.27
CA ALA A 83 9.22 -1.47 -1.41
C ALA A 83 7.97 -2.18 -0.91
N GLN A 84 7.42 -1.74 0.23
CA GLN A 84 6.19 -2.28 0.79
C GLN A 84 4.99 -2.04 -0.12
N MET A 85 4.83 -0.84 -0.68
CA MET A 85 3.69 -0.53 -1.56
C MET A 85 3.77 -1.33 -2.87
N ASN A 86 4.98 -1.44 -3.44
CA ASN A 86 5.26 -2.25 -4.62
C ASN A 86 4.94 -3.73 -4.40
N ASP A 87 5.37 -4.29 -3.27
CA ASP A 87 5.10 -5.68 -2.89
C ASP A 87 3.60 -5.93 -2.68
N ILE A 88 2.92 -5.01 -1.98
CA ILE A 88 1.48 -5.04 -1.77
C ILE A 88 0.70 -5.08 -3.09
N ILE A 89 1.08 -4.23 -4.05
CA ILE A 89 0.40 -4.13 -5.34
C ILE A 89 0.65 -5.40 -6.18
N LEU A 90 1.89 -5.90 -6.18
CA LEU A 90 2.27 -7.12 -6.89
C LEU A 90 1.61 -8.38 -6.30
N SER A 91 1.56 -8.48 -4.98
CA SER A 91 0.90 -9.57 -4.25
C SER A 91 -0.60 -9.63 -4.57
N HIS A 92 -1.28 -8.47 -4.61
CA HIS A 92 -2.67 -8.37 -5.07
C HIS A 92 -2.86 -8.92 -6.49
N ALA A 93 -2.02 -8.49 -7.44
CA ALA A 93 -2.13 -8.92 -8.83
C ALA A 93 -1.85 -10.43 -9.00
N ASN A 94 -0.87 -10.98 -8.29
CA ASN A 94 -0.58 -12.41 -8.29
C ASN A 94 -1.73 -13.23 -7.68
N LYS A 95 -2.36 -12.73 -6.61
CA LYS A 95 -3.52 -13.39 -6.00
C LYS A 95 -4.72 -13.39 -6.94
N ASP A 96 -5.00 -12.26 -7.59
CA ASP A 96 -6.04 -12.18 -8.62
C ASP A 96 -5.75 -13.18 -9.75
N LEU A 97 -4.52 -13.22 -10.25
CA LEU A 97 -4.11 -14.17 -11.30
C LEU A 97 -4.33 -15.62 -10.86
N ALA A 98 -3.81 -16.04 -9.71
CA ALA A 98 -3.93 -17.41 -9.22
C ALA A 98 -5.40 -17.83 -9.00
N ASN A 99 -6.22 -16.92 -8.46
CA ASN A 99 -7.66 -17.19 -8.28
C ASN A 99 -8.36 -17.38 -9.63
N TRP A 100 -8.11 -16.50 -10.60
CA TRP A 100 -8.73 -16.60 -11.93
C TRP A 100 -8.20 -17.78 -12.75
N GLU A 101 -6.95 -18.20 -12.57
CA GLU A 101 -6.43 -19.42 -13.17
C GLU A 101 -7.17 -20.65 -12.64
N LYS A 102 -7.42 -20.70 -11.33
CA LYS A 102 -8.20 -21.75 -10.70
C LYS A 102 -9.65 -21.76 -11.21
N GLU A 103 -10.34 -20.62 -11.18
CA GLU A 103 -11.72 -20.51 -11.65
C GLU A 103 -11.85 -20.89 -13.14
N ALA A 104 -10.91 -20.45 -13.98
CA ALA A 104 -10.89 -20.80 -15.40
C ALA A 104 -10.66 -22.31 -15.61
N ALA A 105 -9.77 -22.93 -14.84
CA ALA A 105 -9.52 -24.37 -14.90
C ALA A 105 -10.74 -25.19 -14.43
N ASP A 106 -11.38 -24.80 -13.34
CA ASP A 106 -12.58 -25.46 -12.82
C ASP A 106 -13.73 -25.37 -13.85
N ALA A 107 -13.94 -24.20 -14.46
CA ALA A 107 -14.92 -24.02 -15.52
C ALA A 107 -14.60 -24.81 -16.79
N ALA A 108 -13.33 -24.94 -17.16
CA ALA A 108 -12.92 -25.78 -18.29
C ALA A 108 -13.16 -27.27 -18.02
N ALA A 109 -12.92 -27.72 -16.79
CA ALA A 109 -13.20 -29.09 -16.37
C ALA A 109 -14.72 -29.38 -16.39
N ASP A 110 -15.53 -28.46 -15.88
CA ASP A 110 -17.00 -28.57 -15.89
C ASP A 110 -17.55 -28.59 -17.32
N ALA A 111 -17.09 -27.69 -18.19
CA ALA A 111 -17.49 -27.65 -19.60
C ALA A 111 -17.17 -28.99 -20.31
N LYS A 112 -15.99 -29.56 -20.03
CA LYS A 112 -15.61 -30.87 -20.56
C LYS A 112 -16.50 -32.00 -20.04
N ALA A 113 -16.84 -31.98 -18.75
CA ALA A 113 -17.70 -33.00 -18.14
C ALA A 113 -19.13 -32.96 -18.68
N ASN A 114 -19.64 -31.76 -18.98
CA ASN A 114 -21.02 -31.56 -19.44
C ASN A 114 -21.16 -31.39 -20.97
N GLY A 115 -20.06 -31.54 -21.73
CA GLY A 115 -20.08 -31.49 -23.20
C GLY A 115 -20.26 -30.09 -23.80
N PHE A 116 -19.95 -29.02 -23.06
CA PHE A 116 -19.97 -27.65 -23.54
C PHE A 116 -18.61 -27.22 -24.11
N THR A 117 -18.62 -26.32 -25.10
CA THR A 117 -17.37 -25.70 -25.59
C THR A 117 -16.91 -24.64 -24.60
N TYR A 118 -15.78 -24.88 -23.94
CA TYR A 118 -15.15 -23.89 -23.07
C TYR A 118 -14.60 -22.71 -23.89
N ARG A 119 -14.87 -21.50 -23.42
CA ARG A 119 -14.28 -20.26 -23.94
C ARG A 119 -13.37 -19.69 -22.86
N PRO A 120 -12.09 -19.41 -23.16
CA PRO A 120 -11.17 -18.85 -22.18
C PRO A 120 -11.71 -17.60 -21.53
N TYR A 121 -11.53 -17.51 -20.22
CA TYR A 121 -11.79 -16.28 -19.46
C TYR A 121 -10.74 -15.23 -19.80
N ASP A 122 -11.05 -13.97 -19.52
CA ASP A 122 -10.12 -12.85 -19.68
C ASP A 122 -9.85 -12.21 -18.32
N LEU A 123 -8.59 -11.96 -17.99
CA LEU A 123 -8.16 -11.15 -16.85
C LEU A 123 -7.27 -10.02 -17.34
N THR A 124 -7.69 -8.79 -17.06
CA THR A 124 -6.93 -7.57 -17.35
C THR A 124 -6.69 -6.81 -16.06
N ILE A 125 -5.44 -6.42 -15.81
CA ILE A 125 -5.08 -5.52 -14.72
C ILE A 125 -4.26 -4.40 -15.34
N ASN A 126 -4.72 -3.16 -15.20
CA ASN A 126 -4.01 -1.98 -15.66
C ASN A 126 -4.04 -0.91 -14.58
N TYR A 127 -3.20 0.11 -14.74
CA TYR A 127 -3.13 1.22 -13.81
C TYR A 127 -3.04 2.57 -14.53
N VAL A 128 -3.32 3.63 -13.77
CA VAL A 128 -3.13 5.02 -14.16
C VAL A 128 -2.46 5.77 -13.02
N LEU A 129 -1.29 6.37 -13.27
CA LEU A 129 -0.68 7.33 -12.36
C LEU A 129 -1.45 8.65 -12.47
N LYS A 130 -2.22 8.97 -11.44
CA LYS A 130 -3.10 10.13 -11.36
C LYS A 130 -2.37 11.39 -10.90
N SER A 131 -1.38 11.22 -10.02
CA SER A 131 -0.44 12.25 -9.61
C SER A 131 0.91 11.63 -9.29
N ASP A 132 1.99 12.23 -9.78
CA ASP A 132 3.38 11.78 -9.60
C ASP A 132 4.09 12.48 -8.41
N GLY A 133 3.37 13.32 -7.66
CA GLY A 133 3.90 14.11 -6.56
C GLY A 133 4.35 15.53 -6.93
N THR A 134 4.30 15.92 -8.21
CA THR A 134 4.69 17.27 -8.66
C THR A 134 3.52 18.27 -8.68
N SER A 135 2.30 17.76 -8.80
CA SER A 135 1.07 18.57 -8.87
C SER A 135 0.52 18.92 -7.48
N ASN A 136 -0.45 19.85 -7.41
CA ASN A 136 -1.17 20.16 -6.17
C ASN A 136 -2.03 18.95 -5.72
N PRO A 137 -1.95 18.51 -4.44
CA PRO A 137 -1.02 18.93 -3.39
C PRO A 137 0.38 18.37 -3.59
N ALA A 138 1.40 19.23 -3.44
CA ALA A 138 2.79 18.85 -3.66
C ALA A 138 3.20 17.64 -2.80
N GLY A 139 3.91 16.70 -3.41
CA GLY A 139 4.32 15.45 -2.78
C GLY A 139 3.25 14.35 -2.78
N VAL A 140 2.01 14.62 -3.19
CA VAL A 140 0.98 13.57 -3.25
C VAL A 140 1.11 12.74 -4.52
N VAL A 141 1.46 11.47 -4.32
CA VAL A 141 1.43 10.43 -5.35
C VAL A 141 0.10 9.70 -5.27
N SER A 142 -0.58 9.57 -6.40
CA SER A 142 -1.89 8.94 -6.48
C SER A 142 -1.96 7.97 -7.65
N LEU A 143 -2.40 6.75 -7.39
CA LEU A 143 -2.44 5.64 -8.33
C LEU A 143 -3.82 4.99 -8.29
N GLN A 144 -4.37 4.73 -9.48
CA GLN A 144 -5.57 3.94 -9.68
C GLN A 144 -5.19 2.63 -10.37
N ILE A 145 -5.65 1.50 -9.83
CA ILE A 145 -5.48 0.17 -10.43
C ILE A 145 -6.86 -0.40 -10.72
N THR A 146 -7.08 -0.88 -11.94
CA THR A 146 -8.34 -1.50 -12.36
C THR A 146 -8.08 -2.96 -12.70
N THR A 147 -8.67 -3.87 -11.90
CA THR A 147 -8.76 -5.30 -12.21
C THR A 147 -10.11 -5.56 -12.87
N TYR A 148 -10.10 -6.15 -14.06
CA TYR A 148 -11.30 -6.53 -14.80
C TYR A 148 -11.17 -7.97 -15.27
N ALA A 149 -12.16 -8.79 -14.93
CA ALA A 149 -12.24 -10.16 -15.38
C ALA A 149 -13.59 -10.44 -16.04
N ALA A 150 -13.58 -11.27 -17.08
CA ALA A 150 -14.75 -11.61 -17.87
C ALA A 150 -14.80 -13.10 -18.20
N THR A 151 -15.99 -13.68 -18.10
CA THR A 151 -16.28 -15.11 -18.36
C THR A 151 -17.03 -15.32 -19.69
N GLY A 152 -16.83 -14.43 -20.67
CA GLY A 152 -17.55 -14.41 -21.95
C GLY A 152 -18.66 -13.35 -22.06
N GLY A 153 -18.78 -12.46 -21.08
CA GLY A 153 -19.71 -11.31 -21.07
C GLY A 153 -19.09 -10.07 -20.42
N THR A 154 -19.92 -9.10 -20.01
CA THR A 154 -19.44 -7.90 -19.32
C THR A 154 -19.12 -8.20 -17.86
N GLY A 155 -17.86 -8.05 -17.49
CA GLY A 155 -17.37 -8.19 -16.13
C GLY A 155 -17.69 -7.01 -15.22
N MET A 156 -17.31 -7.18 -13.95
CA MET A 156 -17.38 -6.18 -12.91
C MET A 156 -15.96 -5.71 -12.58
N PRO A 157 -15.54 -4.49 -12.98
CA PRO A 157 -14.22 -4.01 -12.62
C PRO A 157 -14.12 -3.73 -11.12
N ARG A 158 -13.01 -4.15 -10.52
CA ARG A 158 -12.54 -3.74 -9.19
C ARG A 158 -11.54 -2.60 -9.36
N VAL A 159 -11.77 -1.49 -8.69
CA VAL A 159 -10.89 -0.32 -8.72
C VAL A 159 -10.25 -0.14 -7.35
N ASP A 160 -8.93 -0.32 -7.27
CA ASP A 160 -8.14 0.01 -6.09
C ASP A 160 -7.48 1.38 -6.26
N THR A 161 -7.35 2.12 -5.16
CA THR A 161 -6.64 3.40 -5.15
C THR A 161 -5.59 3.45 -4.06
N TYR A 162 -4.45 4.08 -4.38
CA TYR A 162 -3.33 4.26 -3.47
C TYR A 162 -2.93 5.73 -3.47
N ASN A 163 -2.97 6.36 -2.30
CA ASN A 163 -2.67 7.79 -2.12
C ASN A 163 -1.62 7.96 -1.03
N VAL A 164 -0.49 8.56 -1.38
CA VAL A 164 0.68 8.66 -0.51
C VAL A 164 1.29 10.05 -0.60
N LEU A 165 1.64 10.60 0.55
CA LEU A 165 2.51 11.75 0.67
C LEU A 165 3.96 11.26 0.63
N ASN A 166 4.65 11.54 -0.48
CA ASN A 166 6.04 11.20 -0.72
C ASN A 166 6.95 12.12 0.10
N ARG A 167 7.52 11.57 1.18
CA ARG A 167 8.42 12.25 2.11
C ARG A 167 9.39 11.21 2.68
N VAL A 168 10.39 11.66 3.45
CA VAL A 168 11.41 10.77 4.07
C VAL A 168 10.81 9.63 4.89
N GLU A 169 9.61 9.83 5.42
CA GLU A 169 8.80 8.81 6.08
C GLU A 169 7.39 8.83 5.50
N GLY A 170 7.16 7.93 4.54
CA GLY A 170 5.99 7.87 3.69
C GLY A 170 4.70 7.82 4.50
N GLN A 171 3.68 8.56 4.04
CA GLN A 171 2.42 8.67 4.76
C GLN A 171 1.24 8.41 3.84
N ARG A 172 0.33 7.52 4.25
CA ARG A 172 -0.97 7.37 3.61
C ARG A 172 -1.77 8.67 3.70
N VAL A 173 -2.29 9.13 2.56
CA VAL A 173 -3.19 10.28 2.46
C VAL A 173 -4.63 9.79 2.54
N THR A 174 -5.45 10.44 3.36
CA THR A 174 -6.89 10.20 3.46
C THR A 174 -7.70 11.39 2.91
N LEU A 175 -9.01 11.21 2.69
CA LEU A 175 -9.90 12.32 2.32
C LEU A 175 -9.95 13.41 3.40
N GLN A 176 -9.81 13.05 4.67
CA GLN A 176 -9.73 14.02 5.77
C GLN A 176 -8.49 14.90 5.67
N ASP A 177 -7.35 14.34 5.25
CA ASP A 177 -6.11 15.11 5.06
C ASP A 177 -6.26 16.17 3.95
N LEU A 178 -7.14 15.91 2.98
CA LEU A 178 -7.36 16.77 1.81
C LEU A 178 -8.48 17.79 2.02
N LEU A 179 -9.59 17.37 2.64
CA LEU A 179 -10.84 18.13 2.73
C LEU A 179 -11.19 18.56 4.17
N GLY A 180 -10.33 18.21 5.14
CA GLY A 180 -10.47 18.57 6.55
C GLY A 180 -11.46 17.69 7.33
N ASN A 181 -11.67 18.02 8.61
CA ASN A 181 -12.45 17.21 9.55
C ASN A 181 -13.92 17.00 9.13
N LYS A 182 -14.47 17.90 8.31
CA LYS A 182 -15.85 17.81 7.79
C LYS A 182 -15.93 17.18 6.40
N PHE A 183 -14.94 16.35 6.03
CA PHE A 183 -14.87 15.79 4.68
C PHE A 183 -16.10 14.95 4.33
N LYS A 184 -16.65 14.16 5.28
CA LYS A 184 -17.83 13.33 5.04
C LYS A 184 -19.04 14.19 4.69
N GLU A 185 -19.29 15.26 5.44
CA GLU A 185 -20.40 16.18 5.17
C GLU A 185 -20.24 16.88 3.82
N THR A 186 -19.04 17.42 3.56
CA THR A 186 -18.73 18.10 2.28
C THR A 186 -18.91 17.18 1.09
N VAL A 187 -18.35 15.97 1.16
CA VAL A 187 -18.40 15.00 0.07
C VAL A 187 -19.82 14.49 -0.15
N ASN A 188 -20.54 14.14 0.92
CA ASN A 188 -21.92 13.67 0.83
C ASN A 188 -22.85 14.73 0.23
N ALA A 189 -22.71 15.99 0.66
CA ALA A 189 -23.49 17.10 0.12
C ALA A 189 -23.19 17.32 -1.38
N GLY A 190 -21.91 17.29 -1.78
CA GLY A 190 -21.52 17.46 -3.18
C GLY A 190 -21.99 16.33 -4.10
N ILE A 191 -21.88 15.07 -3.65
CA ILE A 191 -22.40 13.92 -4.39
C ILE A 191 -23.92 14.01 -4.52
N GLN A 192 -24.63 14.31 -3.43
CA GLN A 192 -26.09 14.44 -3.47
C GLN A 192 -26.54 15.56 -4.41
N ALA A 193 -25.84 16.70 -4.42
CA ALA A 193 -26.11 17.78 -5.36
C ALA A 193 -25.94 17.31 -6.82
N LYS A 194 -24.85 16.59 -7.12
CA LYS A 194 -24.58 16.05 -8.46
C LYS A 194 -25.58 14.98 -8.90
N ILE A 195 -26.03 14.12 -7.99
CA ILE A 195 -27.11 13.16 -8.23
C ILE A 195 -28.41 13.91 -8.54
N ASN A 196 -28.73 14.95 -7.78
CA ASN A 196 -29.95 15.73 -7.97
C ASN A 196 -29.95 16.58 -9.25
N GLU A 197 -28.78 16.98 -9.77
CA GLU A 197 -28.65 17.67 -11.06
C GLU A 197 -29.06 16.78 -12.24
N LYS A 198 -28.79 15.47 -12.17
CA LYS A 198 -29.08 14.50 -13.24
C LYS A 198 -29.56 13.15 -12.69
N PRO A 199 -30.72 13.10 -12.02
CA PRO A 199 -31.18 11.93 -11.27
C PRO A 199 -31.39 10.70 -12.17
N GLU A 200 -31.62 10.88 -13.47
CA GLU A 200 -31.79 9.80 -14.44
C GLU A 200 -30.52 8.94 -14.65
N ASN A 201 -29.35 9.47 -14.26
CA ASN A 201 -28.07 8.75 -14.39
C ASN A 201 -27.69 7.97 -13.13
N TYR A 202 -28.49 8.04 -12.06
CA TYR A 202 -28.15 7.50 -10.74
C TYR A 202 -29.32 6.75 -10.10
N PHE A 203 -28.99 5.82 -9.20
CA PHE A 203 -29.94 5.19 -8.31
C PHE A 203 -30.16 6.10 -7.11
N LYS A 204 -31.17 6.97 -7.20
CA LYS A 204 -31.40 8.07 -6.26
C LYS A 204 -31.47 7.62 -4.79
N ASP A 205 -31.97 6.43 -4.53
CA ASP A 205 -32.16 5.89 -3.19
C ASP A 205 -30.98 5.05 -2.68
N GLU A 206 -29.99 4.72 -3.52
CA GLU A 206 -28.88 3.84 -3.15
C GLU A 206 -27.66 4.59 -2.58
N PHE A 207 -27.57 5.90 -2.79
CA PHE A 207 -26.52 6.69 -2.16
C PHE A 207 -26.83 6.92 -0.66
N LYS A 208 -26.12 6.19 0.21
CA LYS A 208 -26.24 6.29 1.68
C LYS A 208 -25.14 7.14 2.35
N GLY A 209 -24.27 7.75 1.55
CA GLY A 209 -23.09 8.47 2.01
C GLY A 209 -21.80 7.68 1.80
N ILE A 210 -20.66 8.37 1.95
CA ILE A 210 -19.33 7.78 1.84
C ILE A 210 -18.87 7.10 3.14
N SER A 211 -18.05 6.07 3.00
CA SER A 211 -17.32 5.48 4.13
C SER A 211 -16.11 6.34 4.51
N GLU A 212 -15.49 6.04 5.66
CA GLU A 212 -14.24 6.69 6.07
C GLU A 212 -13.07 6.36 5.14
N GLU A 213 -13.08 5.13 4.60
CA GLU A 213 -12.06 4.59 3.72
C GLU A 213 -12.55 4.54 2.26
N GLN A 214 -13.40 5.50 1.89
CA GLN A 214 -13.93 5.61 0.54
C GLN A 214 -12.79 5.72 -0.47
N GLY A 215 -12.88 4.95 -1.57
CA GLY A 215 -11.90 5.03 -2.65
C GLY A 215 -11.86 6.42 -3.28
N PHE A 216 -10.66 6.93 -3.49
CA PHE A 216 -10.44 8.22 -4.13
C PHE A 216 -9.04 8.28 -4.76
N TYR A 217 -8.84 9.20 -5.69
CA TYR A 217 -7.50 9.58 -6.15
C TYR A 217 -7.36 11.10 -6.20
N VAL A 218 -6.13 11.59 -6.38
CA VAL A 218 -5.84 13.00 -6.58
C VAL A 218 -5.34 13.20 -8.00
N GLU A 219 -5.96 14.14 -8.71
CA GLU A 219 -5.64 14.46 -10.10
C GLU A 219 -5.94 15.95 -10.32
N ASN A 220 -5.01 16.69 -10.92
CA ASN A 220 -5.20 18.08 -11.33
C ASN A 220 -5.72 19.04 -10.22
N GLY A 221 -5.25 18.88 -8.98
CA GLY A 221 -5.69 19.73 -7.86
C GLY A 221 -7.10 19.39 -7.35
N GLU A 222 -7.63 18.23 -7.68
CA GLU A 222 -8.93 17.75 -7.22
C GLU A 222 -8.78 16.42 -6.47
N ALA A 223 -9.58 16.24 -5.42
CA ALA A 223 -9.88 14.91 -4.88
C ALA A 223 -11.04 14.31 -5.70
N VAL A 224 -10.80 13.14 -6.28
CA VAL A 224 -11.78 12.42 -7.11
C VAL A 224 -12.26 11.19 -6.35
N VAL A 225 -13.49 11.26 -5.82
CA VAL A 225 -14.14 10.17 -5.08
C VAL A 225 -14.84 9.25 -6.06
N LEU A 226 -14.65 7.94 -5.91
CA LEU A 226 -15.19 6.94 -6.84
C LEU A 226 -16.09 5.92 -6.17
N PHE A 227 -17.03 5.38 -6.94
CA PHE A 227 -17.93 4.31 -6.53
C PHE A 227 -17.78 3.10 -7.44
N PRO A 228 -17.86 1.86 -6.92
CA PRO A 228 -17.93 0.68 -7.75
C PRO A 228 -19.08 0.78 -8.77
N LYS A 229 -18.87 0.19 -9.95
CA LYS A 229 -19.94 0.05 -10.96
C LYS A 229 -21.20 -0.56 -10.32
N TYR A 230 -22.38 -0.10 -10.71
CA TYR A 230 -23.67 -0.50 -10.11
C TYR A 230 -23.94 -0.07 -8.66
N ALA A 231 -22.99 0.51 -7.93
CA ALA A 231 -23.21 0.86 -6.52
C ALA A 231 -24.27 1.96 -6.35
N ILE A 232 -24.21 3.00 -7.18
CA ILE A 232 -25.15 4.14 -7.11
C ILE A 232 -25.62 4.61 -8.49
N ALA A 233 -25.28 3.88 -9.55
CA ALA A 233 -25.61 4.24 -10.93
C ALA A 233 -25.69 2.99 -11.82
N PRO A 234 -26.47 3.04 -12.94
CA PRO A 234 -26.50 1.96 -13.91
C PRO A 234 -25.12 1.63 -14.51
N GLY A 235 -24.97 0.41 -15.03
CA GLY A 235 -23.69 -0.07 -15.55
C GLY A 235 -23.12 0.75 -16.73
N SER A 236 -23.96 1.49 -17.46
CA SER A 236 -23.55 2.41 -18.53
C SER A 236 -22.74 3.61 -18.01
N THR A 237 -22.91 3.97 -16.74
CA THR A 237 -22.15 5.03 -16.06
C THR A 237 -20.74 4.56 -15.68
N GLY A 238 -20.44 3.26 -15.80
CA GLY A 238 -19.13 2.72 -15.45
C GLY A 238 -18.84 2.83 -13.96
N THR A 239 -17.70 3.39 -13.59
CA THR A 239 -17.30 3.69 -12.21
C THR A 239 -17.60 5.17 -11.96
N PRO A 240 -18.69 5.53 -11.24
CA PRO A 240 -19.02 6.94 -11.02
C PRO A 240 -17.91 7.68 -10.27
N GLU A 241 -17.54 8.85 -10.76
CA GLU A 241 -16.50 9.71 -10.17
C GLU A 241 -17.09 11.09 -9.82
N PHE A 242 -16.72 11.63 -8.66
CA PHE A 242 -17.12 12.95 -8.18
C PHE A 242 -15.90 13.74 -7.77
N ARG A 243 -15.76 14.94 -8.36
CA ARG A 243 -14.56 15.78 -8.24
C ARG A 243 -14.79 16.91 -7.24
N PHE A 244 -13.81 17.12 -6.38
CA PHE A 244 -13.81 18.15 -5.34
C PHE A 244 -12.50 18.96 -5.44
N SER A 245 -12.61 20.23 -5.79
CA SER A 245 -11.45 21.11 -5.91
C SER A 245 -10.74 21.28 -4.56
N LEU A 246 -9.41 21.19 -4.59
CA LEU A 246 -8.56 21.42 -3.44
C LEU A 246 -8.04 22.87 -3.45
N PRO A 247 -7.70 23.44 -2.28
CA PRO A 247 -7.02 24.73 -2.22
C PRO A 247 -5.72 24.73 -3.05
N GLU A 248 -5.42 25.80 -3.78
CA GLU A 248 -4.27 25.88 -4.71
C GLU A 248 -2.91 25.62 -4.04
N ASN A 249 -2.77 25.96 -2.76
CA ASN A 249 -1.55 25.78 -1.97
C ASN A 249 -1.78 24.81 -0.81
N LEU A 250 -2.59 23.77 -1.02
CA LEU A 250 -2.84 22.78 0.02
C LEU A 250 -1.53 22.06 0.38
N THR A 251 -1.15 22.15 1.64
CA THR A 251 -0.07 21.35 2.21
C THR A 251 -0.65 20.31 3.16
N ILE A 252 -0.37 19.03 2.90
CA ILE A 252 -0.75 17.95 3.80
C ILE A 252 0.18 17.96 5.00
N ALA A 253 -0.38 18.06 6.20
CA ALA A 253 0.38 17.97 7.43
C ALA A 253 0.98 16.56 7.59
N ALA A 254 2.28 16.50 7.87
CA ALA A 254 2.91 15.28 8.32
C ALA A 254 2.27 14.86 9.64
N LYS A 255 1.65 13.68 9.66
CA LYS A 255 1.13 13.08 10.88
C LYS A 255 2.33 12.79 11.78
N PRO A 256 2.25 13.15 13.08
CA PRO A 256 3.31 12.83 14.01
C PRO A 256 3.53 11.33 13.95
N LEU A 257 4.76 10.96 13.64
CA LEU A 257 5.22 9.60 13.73
C LEU A 257 5.02 9.22 15.18
N VAL A 258 4.19 8.22 15.45
CA VAL A 258 4.30 7.51 16.71
C VAL A 258 5.63 6.76 16.60
N SER A 259 6.73 7.46 16.88
CA SER A 259 8.02 6.84 17.08
C SER A 259 7.89 6.08 18.39
N THR A 260 7.36 4.86 18.35
CA THR A 260 7.95 3.86 19.24
C THR A 260 9.37 3.73 18.71
N PRO A 261 10.39 4.11 19.48
CA PRO A 261 11.75 4.08 18.99
C PRO A 261 12.01 2.67 18.46
N LEU A 262 12.41 2.56 17.19
CA LEU A 262 13.05 1.40 16.63
C LEU A 262 14.37 1.21 17.38
N LYS A 263 14.26 0.64 18.57
CA LYS A 263 15.38 0.21 19.40
C LYS A 263 15.00 -1.19 19.85
N ASN A 264 15.43 -2.18 19.08
CA ASN A 264 15.41 -3.62 19.33
C ASN A 264 14.34 -4.02 20.37
N MET A 265 13.07 -4.05 19.94
CA MET A 265 11.98 -4.57 20.77
C MET A 265 12.21 -6.06 20.99
N LYS A 266 12.78 -6.37 22.15
CA LYS A 266 12.95 -7.72 22.66
C LYS A 266 11.84 -7.99 23.67
N LEU A 267 11.06 -9.04 23.42
CA LEU A 267 10.04 -9.53 24.33
C LEU A 267 10.43 -10.94 24.80
N ASP A 268 10.62 -11.09 26.11
CA ASP A 268 10.83 -12.38 26.75
C ASP A 268 9.49 -12.88 27.32
N LEU A 269 8.96 -13.97 26.77
CA LEU A 269 7.82 -14.70 27.34
C LEU A 269 8.34 -15.79 28.28
N ILE A 270 7.75 -15.88 29.48
CA ILE A 270 8.03 -16.96 30.43
C ILE A 270 7.13 -18.17 30.13
N SER A 271 7.52 -19.36 30.57
CA SER A 271 6.81 -20.62 30.24
C SER A 271 5.34 -20.64 30.66
N SER A 272 4.93 -19.82 31.64
CA SER A 272 3.53 -19.65 32.04
C SER A 272 2.69 -18.79 31.09
N ASP A 273 3.31 -18.06 30.16
CA ASP A 273 2.62 -17.25 29.16
C ASP A 273 2.21 -18.08 27.93
N SER A 274 2.88 -19.19 27.65
CA SER A 274 2.59 -20.03 26.47
C SER A 274 1.78 -21.27 26.84
N VAL A 275 0.83 -21.64 26.00
CA VAL A 275 -0.01 -22.83 26.20
C VAL A 275 0.10 -23.75 24.99
N THR A 276 0.26 -25.05 25.21
CA THR A 276 0.20 -26.03 24.13
C THR A 276 -1.23 -26.54 24.00
N ASN A 277 -1.79 -26.49 22.78
CA ASN A 277 -3.13 -27.02 22.54
C ASN A 277 -3.14 -28.57 22.47
N THR A 278 -4.33 -29.16 22.36
CA THR A 278 -4.51 -30.63 22.26
C THR A 278 -3.86 -31.27 21.03
N GLN A 279 -3.42 -30.47 20.06
CA GLN A 279 -2.72 -30.91 18.85
C GLN A 279 -1.20 -30.69 18.91
N GLY A 280 -0.66 -30.28 20.06
CA GLY A 280 0.78 -30.08 20.24
C GLY A 280 1.30 -28.76 19.68
N VAL A 281 0.43 -27.82 19.31
CA VAL A 281 0.83 -26.49 18.80
C VAL A 281 1.00 -25.52 19.96
N ASN A 282 2.18 -24.88 20.03
CA ASN A 282 2.44 -23.82 21.00
C ASN A 282 1.70 -22.54 20.63
N LEU A 283 0.92 -22.04 21.58
CA LEU A 283 0.17 -20.81 21.48
C LEU A 283 0.75 -19.73 22.40
N VAL A 284 0.69 -18.48 21.94
CA VAL A 284 1.20 -17.30 22.65
C VAL A 284 0.12 -16.21 22.77
N PRO A 285 0.17 -15.37 23.82
CA PRO A 285 -0.85 -14.36 24.08
C PRO A 285 -0.75 -13.23 23.07
N PHE A 286 -1.76 -13.14 22.18
CA PHE A 286 -1.75 -12.27 21.00
C PHE A 286 -1.46 -10.81 21.34
N ARG A 287 -2.22 -10.25 22.30
CA ARG A 287 -2.12 -8.84 22.69
C ARG A 287 -0.73 -8.50 23.25
N LYS A 288 -0.21 -9.33 24.16
CA LYS A 288 1.10 -9.13 24.79
C LYS A 288 2.22 -9.16 23.76
N VAL A 289 2.15 -10.08 22.79
CA VAL A 289 3.12 -10.17 21.70
C VAL A 289 3.02 -8.98 20.75
N ALA A 290 1.81 -8.65 20.29
CA ALA A 290 1.59 -7.55 19.36
C ALA A 290 2.00 -6.20 19.95
N GLU A 291 1.52 -5.87 21.15
CA GLU A 291 1.87 -4.62 21.85
C GLU A 291 3.37 -4.59 22.20
N GLY A 292 3.96 -5.74 22.59
CA GLY A 292 5.40 -5.85 22.86
C GLY A 292 6.28 -5.64 21.63
N LEU A 293 5.76 -5.94 20.44
CA LEU A 293 6.37 -5.63 19.14
C LEU A 293 5.97 -4.25 18.60
N GLY A 294 5.25 -3.44 19.39
CA GLY A 294 4.89 -2.06 19.03
C GLY A 294 3.71 -1.94 18.07
N TYR A 295 2.86 -2.96 17.98
CA TYR A 295 1.58 -2.87 17.27
C TYR A 295 0.48 -2.32 18.19
N GLU A 296 -0.40 -1.51 17.62
CA GLU A 296 -1.68 -1.14 18.23
C GLU A 296 -2.68 -2.29 18.03
N VAL A 297 -3.38 -2.71 19.09
CA VAL A 297 -4.38 -3.79 19.04
C VAL A 297 -5.79 -3.22 19.25
N LYS A 298 -6.71 -3.51 18.33
CA LYS A 298 -8.15 -3.18 18.45
C LYS A 298 -9.00 -4.45 18.45
N TRP A 299 -9.91 -4.58 19.41
CA TRP A 299 -10.86 -5.69 19.47
C TRP A 299 -12.17 -5.35 18.76
N ASN A 300 -12.72 -6.29 18.00
CA ASN A 300 -14.04 -6.23 17.38
C ASN A 300 -14.92 -7.36 17.94
N GLN A 301 -15.91 -6.97 18.75
CA GLN A 301 -16.76 -7.91 19.47
C GLN A 301 -17.81 -8.58 18.56
N GLU A 302 -18.27 -7.93 17.50
CA GLU A 302 -19.29 -8.47 16.59
C GLU A 302 -18.76 -9.64 15.76
N THR A 303 -17.50 -9.54 15.35
CA THR A 303 -16.84 -10.54 14.49
C THR A 303 -15.90 -11.47 15.27
N TYR A 304 -15.81 -11.30 16.60
CA TYR A 304 -14.91 -12.06 17.46
C TYR A 304 -13.46 -12.04 16.93
N SER A 305 -12.98 -10.85 16.56
CA SER A 305 -11.69 -10.65 15.92
C SER A 305 -10.85 -9.56 16.60
N ALA A 306 -9.53 -9.66 16.46
CA ALA A 306 -8.57 -8.66 16.89
C ALA A 306 -7.76 -8.15 15.70
N GLU A 307 -7.73 -6.84 15.51
CA GLU A 307 -6.94 -6.17 14.48
C GLU A 307 -5.66 -5.62 15.10
N VAL A 308 -4.55 -5.73 14.38
CA VAL A 308 -3.28 -5.11 14.76
C VAL A 308 -2.76 -4.19 13.68
N LYS A 309 -2.17 -3.07 14.10
CA LYS A 309 -1.63 -2.05 13.20
C LYS A 309 -0.30 -1.50 13.71
N LYS A 310 0.68 -1.40 12.82
CA LYS A 310 1.95 -0.70 13.06
C LYS A 310 2.36 0.04 11.79
N GLY A 311 2.25 1.37 11.79
CA GLY A 311 2.43 2.17 10.58
C GLY A 311 1.47 1.73 9.47
N ALA A 312 2.01 1.24 8.35
CA ALA A 312 1.25 0.72 7.21
C ALA A 312 0.95 -0.80 7.29
N GLN A 313 1.54 -1.53 8.25
CA GLN A 313 1.25 -2.94 8.46
C GLN A 313 -0.07 -3.10 9.19
N TRP A 314 -0.99 -3.87 8.60
CA TRP A 314 -2.26 -4.24 9.21
C TRP A 314 -2.53 -5.73 9.00
N THR A 315 -3.04 -6.39 10.04
CA THR A 315 -3.60 -7.75 9.95
C THR A 315 -4.70 -7.93 10.98
N SER A 316 -5.56 -8.94 10.78
CA SER A 316 -6.58 -9.35 11.73
C SER A 316 -6.53 -10.84 12.01
N VAL A 317 -6.90 -11.20 13.23
CA VAL A 317 -7.07 -12.60 13.68
C VAL A 317 -8.50 -12.81 14.15
N THR A 318 -9.14 -13.88 13.70
CA THR A 318 -10.53 -14.23 14.07
C THR A 318 -10.54 -15.52 14.86
N VAL A 319 -11.22 -15.52 16.02
CA VAL A 319 -11.30 -16.69 16.90
C VAL A 319 -11.94 -17.88 16.17
N GLY A 320 -11.35 -19.07 16.32
CA GLY A 320 -11.84 -20.30 15.71
C GLY A 320 -11.55 -20.46 14.23
N ASN A 321 -10.86 -19.50 13.60
CA ASN A 321 -10.52 -19.54 12.17
C ASN A 321 -9.00 -19.65 11.95
N ASP A 322 -8.50 -20.80 11.48
CA ASP A 322 -7.10 -21.03 11.11
C ASP A 322 -6.77 -20.44 9.73
N HIS A 323 -7.08 -19.15 9.55
CA HIS A 323 -6.83 -18.42 8.31
C HIS A 323 -6.26 -17.05 8.68
N TYR A 324 -4.95 -16.89 8.44
CA TYR A 324 -4.21 -15.72 8.86
C TYR A 324 -3.78 -14.89 7.67
N PHE A 325 -3.90 -13.58 7.81
CA PHE A 325 -3.59 -12.64 6.73
C PHE A 325 -2.26 -11.95 7.01
N PHE A 326 -1.31 -12.05 6.11
CA PHE A 326 -0.14 -11.19 6.12
C PHE A 326 -0.01 -10.49 4.77
N ALA A 327 0.26 -9.19 4.79
CA ALA A 327 0.57 -8.37 3.62
C ALA A 327 -0.18 -8.79 2.33
N LYS A 328 -1.50 -9.02 2.46
CA LYS A 328 -2.43 -9.31 1.37
C LYS A 328 -2.24 -10.66 0.62
N MET A 329 -1.56 -11.64 1.21
CA MET A 329 -1.50 -13.02 0.70
C MET A 329 -2.85 -13.77 0.82
N ALA A 330 -2.97 -14.94 0.18
CA ALA A 330 -4.04 -15.91 0.50
C ALA A 330 -3.93 -16.28 1.99
N PRO A 331 -5.04 -16.43 2.72
CA PRO A 331 -4.96 -16.75 4.13
C PRO A 331 -4.16 -18.04 4.33
N VAL A 332 -3.11 -17.94 5.12
CA VAL A 332 -2.20 -19.06 5.41
C VAL A 332 -2.77 -19.80 6.60
N THR A 333 -2.82 -21.13 6.52
CA THR A 333 -3.12 -21.99 7.67
C THR A 333 -1.83 -22.19 8.46
N LEU A 334 -1.88 -21.92 9.75
CA LEU A 334 -0.72 -22.07 10.64
C LEU A 334 -0.79 -23.36 11.45
N GLY A 335 -1.85 -24.16 11.25
CA GLY A 335 -2.05 -25.48 11.84
C GLY A 335 -2.82 -25.45 13.15
N ALA A 336 -3.28 -24.27 13.60
CA ALA A 336 -4.19 -24.10 14.72
C ALA A 336 -4.89 -22.75 14.63
N ALA A 337 -6.18 -22.69 14.98
CA ALA A 337 -6.95 -21.45 15.02
C ALA A 337 -6.66 -20.63 16.30
N PRO A 338 -6.93 -19.31 16.31
CA PRO A 338 -6.90 -18.51 17.53
C PRO A 338 -7.97 -18.98 18.52
N VAL A 339 -7.63 -19.03 19.80
CA VAL A 339 -8.55 -19.46 20.86
C VAL A 339 -8.52 -18.48 22.03
N ILE A 340 -9.66 -18.29 22.69
CA ILE A 340 -9.72 -17.55 23.94
C ILE A 340 -9.67 -18.56 25.09
N GLN A 341 -8.72 -18.36 26.01
CA GLN A 341 -8.62 -19.12 27.26
C GLN A 341 -8.38 -18.15 28.40
N ASN A 342 -9.17 -18.23 29.47
CA ASN A 342 -9.08 -17.34 30.63
C ASN A 342 -9.07 -15.84 30.22
N ASP A 343 -10.03 -15.44 29.39
CA ASP A 343 -10.19 -14.08 28.83
C ASP A 343 -9.00 -13.56 28.02
N THR A 344 -8.05 -14.43 27.65
CA THR A 344 -6.88 -14.08 26.85
C THR A 344 -6.97 -14.74 25.48
N LEU A 345 -6.77 -13.95 24.42
CA LEU A 345 -6.66 -14.45 23.05
C LEU A 345 -5.25 -15.02 22.82
N TYR A 346 -5.20 -16.29 22.43
CA TYR A 346 -4.00 -17.01 22.07
C TYR A 346 -3.95 -17.29 20.56
N VAL A 347 -2.76 -17.14 19.97
CA VAL A 347 -2.47 -17.44 18.56
C VAL A 347 -1.29 -18.41 18.44
N PRO A 348 -1.18 -19.19 17.34
CA PRO A 348 -0.04 -20.06 17.10
C PRO A 348 1.27 -19.28 17.11
N LEU A 349 2.34 -19.86 17.65
CA LEU A 349 3.66 -19.23 17.66
C LEU A 349 4.13 -18.86 16.24
N LYS A 350 3.74 -19.66 15.23
CA LYS A 350 4.01 -19.36 13.81
C LYS A 350 3.39 -18.06 13.33
N PHE A 351 2.33 -17.57 13.98
CA PHE A 351 1.77 -16.25 13.65
C PHE A 351 2.82 -15.16 13.86
N VAL A 352 3.63 -15.28 14.91
CA VAL A 352 4.68 -14.32 15.24
C VAL A 352 5.80 -14.32 14.18
N THR A 353 6.19 -15.50 13.71
CA THR A 353 7.26 -15.64 12.70
C THR A 353 6.79 -15.33 11.28
N ASP A 354 5.62 -15.85 10.91
CA ASP A 354 5.17 -15.93 9.52
C ASP A 354 4.23 -14.77 9.15
N ILE A 355 3.59 -14.13 10.15
CA ILE A 355 2.67 -12.99 9.95
C ILE A 355 3.24 -11.71 10.54
N LEU A 356 3.89 -11.73 11.71
CA LEU A 356 4.50 -10.51 12.26
C LEU A 356 5.97 -10.34 11.86
N HIS A 357 6.55 -11.30 11.13
CA HIS A 357 7.95 -11.30 10.69
C HIS A 357 8.96 -11.03 11.83
N ALA A 358 8.65 -11.50 13.04
CA ALA A 358 9.57 -11.44 14.16
C ALA A 358 10.43 -12.71 14.24
N ASP A 359 11.68 -12.55 14.68
CA ASP A 359 12.55 -13.66 15.04
C ASP A 359 12.13 -14.24 16.39
N VAL A 360 12.07 -15.58 16.45
CA VAL A 360 11.71 -16.31 17.65
C VAL A 360 12.84 -17.26 18.02
N LYS A 361 13.36 -17.13 19.24
CA LYS A 361 14.36 -18.04 19.82
C LYS A 361 13.74 -18.74 21.03
N THR A 362 13.73 -20.06 21.02
CA THR A 362 13.28 -20.86 22.16
C THR A 362 14.48 -21.23 23.02
N GLY A 363 14.46 -20.82 24.29
CA GLY A 363 15.48 -21.18 25.28
C GLY A 363 15.10 -22.44 26.08
N ASP A 364 16.01 -22.86 26.97
CA ASP A 364 15.76 -23.96 27.89
C ASP A 364 14.54 -23.67 28.80
N ALA A 365 13.83 -24.73 29.21
CA ALA A 365 12.62 -24.68 30.04
C ALA A 365 11.40 -23.94 29.43
N GLY A 366 11.34 -23.77 28.11
CA GLY A 366 10.16 -23.26 27.41
C GLY A 366 10.03 -21.74 27.38
N ALA A 367 11.11 -21.00 27.67
CA ALA A 367 11.16 -19.55 27.47
C ALA A 367 11.19 -19.22 25.97
N ILE A 368 10.42 -18.20 25.56
CA ILE A 368 10.36 -17.75 24.16
C ILE A 368 10.84 -16.30 24.11
N GLN A 369 11.94 -16.05 23.40
CA GLN A 369 12.41 -14.70 23.09
C GLN A 369 11.93 -14.31 21.70
N ILE A 370 11.29 -13.15 21.60
CA ILE A 370 10.78 -12.61 20.35
C ILE A 370 11.48 -11.28 20.10
N GLU A 371 12.09 -11.14 18.93
CA GLU A 371 12.84 -9.95 18.50
C GLU A 371 12.32 -9.52 17.12
N GLN A 372 12.11 -8.22 16.88
CA GLN A 372 11.69 -7.74 15.57
C GLN A 372 12.84 -7.87 14.56
N LYS A 373 12.59 -8.41 13.35
CA LYS A 373 13.59 -8.43 12.26
C LYS A 373 13.87 -7.02 11.77
N GLU A 374 15.17 -6.72 11.57
CA GLU A 374 15.66 -5.46 10.96
C GLU A 374 15.27 -5.34 9.47
#